data_AF-A0A495QSM2-F1
#
_entry.id   AF-A0A495QSM2-F1
#
_cell.length_a   1.000
_cell.length_b   1.000
_cell.length_c   1.000
_cell.angle_alpha   90.00
_cell.angle_beta   90.00
_cell.angle_gamma   90.00
#
_symmetry.space_group_name_H-M   'P 1'
#
loop_
_entity.id
_entity.type
_entity.pdbx_description
1 polymer ?
#
loop_
_entity_poly.entity_id
_entity_poly.type
_entity_poly.pdbx_seq_one_letter_code
_entity_poly.pdbx_strand_id
1 'polypeptide(L)'
;MLAAALDGFGAARDRFLAASTIRNALAVKVFVPLTEALWWTVTVDDGFEARVANLGAFRQARNADTDGKTVRGLRWVRNRCGHQRALAADYGGGISYPRSLPKAFPAWTFRWRPVAELPSPPSSVNDKALEAEYVQHLAGQPAAETLDAAARWFEAERQRQGF
;
A
#
# COMPACT_ATOMS: atom_id res chain seq x y z
N MET A 1 1.78 18.68 11.45
CA MET A 1 1.04 17.73 10.59
C MET A 1 1.84 16.48 10.25
N LEU A 2 3.09 16.56 9.73
CA LEU A 2 3.87 15.36 9.39
C LEU A 2 4.06 14.37 10.56
N ALA A 3 4.42 14.85 11.76
CA ALA A 3 4.53 14.01 12.97
C ALA A 3 3.23 13.22 13.23
N ALA A 4 2.08 13.91 13.27
CA ALA A 4 0.78 13.28 13.44
C ALA A 4 0.42 12.31 12.29
N ALA A 5 0.89 12.56 11.06
CA ALA A 5 0.68 11.66 9.93
C ALA A 5 1.51 10.37 10.07
N LEU A 6 2.75 10.47 10.56
CA LEU A 6 3.60 9.32 10.87
C LEU A 6 2.98 8.47 11.97
N ASP A 7 2.51 9.09 13.06
CA ASP A 7 1.81 8.40 14.15
C ASP A 7 0.50 7.76 13.65
N GLY A 8 -0.26 8.48 12.82
CA GLY A 8 -1.48 7.98 12.19
C GLY A 8 -1.23 6.77 11.30
N PHE A 9 -0.16 6.80 10.50
CA PHE A 9 0.28 5.68 9.69
C PHE A 9 0.65 4.46 10.55
N GLY A 10 1.49 4.66 11.57
CA GLY A 10 1.89 3.60 12.50
C GLY A 10 0.68 2.94 13.17
N ALA A 11 -0.21 3.75 13.75
CA ALA A 11 -1.39 3.25 14.43
C ALA A 11 -2.36 2.50 13.48
N ALA A 12 -2.53 2.98 12.24
CA ALA A 12 -3.37 2.30 11.26
C ALA A 12 -2.74 0.98 10.78
N ARG A 13 -1.42 0.95 10.56
CA ARG A 13 -0.66 -0.26 10.24
C ARG A 13 -0.79 -1.28 11.37
N ASP A 14 -0.65 -0.89 12.63
CA ASP A 14 -0.79 -1.82 13.77
C ASP A 14 -2.19 -2.41 13.87
N ARG A 15 -3.24 -1.59 13.66
CA ARG A 15 -4.63 -2.08 13.58
C ARG A 15 -4.82 -3.08 12.44
N PHE A 16 -4.21 -2.82 11.28
CA PHE A 16 -4.26 -3.73 10.14
C PHE A 16 -3.56 -5.05 10.46
N LEU A 17 -2.34 -5.01 11.00
CA LEU A 17 -1.58 -6.21 11.36
C LEU A 17 -2.36 -7.05 12.37
N ALA A 18 -2.87 -6.43 13.43
CA ALA A 18 -3.72 -7.08 14.42
C ALA A 18 -4.96 -7.73 13.77
N ALA A 19 -5.70 -7.00 12.93
CA ALA A 19 -6.88 -7.51 12.26
C ALA A 19 -6.57 -8.67 11.29
N SER A 20 -5.46 -8.58 10.56
CA SER A 20 -5.08 -9.54 9.51
C SER A 20 -4.72 -10.93 10.04
N THR A 21 -4.29 -11.02 11.31
CA THR A 21 -3.89 -12.27 11.97
C THR A 21 -5.06 -13.05 12.59
N ILE A 22 -6.23 -12.41 12.74
CA ILE A 22 -7.43 -13.05 13.27
C ILE A 22 -7.97 -14.04 12.23
N ARG A 23 -7.99 -15.33 12.58
CA ARG A 23 -8.59 -16.36 11.71
C ARG A 23 -10.07 -16.07 11.51
N ASN A 24 -10.54 -16.25 10.27
CA ASN A 24 -11.94 -16.00 9.87
C ASN A 24 -12.43 -14.57 10.13
N ALA A 25 -11.52 -13.59 10.26
CA ALA A 25 -11.93 -12.19 10.29
C ALA A 25 -12.68 -11.84 9.00
N LEU A 26 -13.78 -11.11 9.14
CA LEU A 26 -14.48 -10.57 7.98
C LEU A 26 -13.53 -9.68 7.19
N ALA A 27 -13.44 -9.86 5.87
CA ALA A 27 -12.52 -9.11 5.02
C ALA A 27 -12.64 -7.58 5.21
N VAL A 28 -13.86 -7.08 5.43
CA VAL A 28 -14.10 -5.65 5.72
C VAL A 28 -13.41 -5.16 7.00
N LYS A 29 -13.33 -5.99 8.05
CA LYS A 29 -12.67 -5.64 9.32
C LYS A 29 -11.15 -5.52 9.16
N VAL A 30 -10.59 -6.19 8.16
CA VAL A 30 -9.17 -6.13 7.81
C VAL A 30 -8.92 -5.01 6.80
N PHE A 31 -9.84 -4.81 5.86
CA PHE A 31 -9.70 -3.83 4.81
C PHE A 31 -9.82 -2.39 5.32
N VAL A 32 -10.68 -2.11 6.31
CA VAL A 32 -10.83 -0.76 6.89
C VAL A 32 -9.49 -0.20 7.40
N PRO A 33 -8.77 -0.84 8.34
CA PRO A 33 -7.49 -0.31 8.79
C PRO A 33 -6.41 -0.30 7.70
N LEU A 34 -6.48 -1.19 6.69
CA LEU A 34 -5.62 -1.11 5.52
C LEU A 34 -5.86 0.19 4.74
N THR A 35 -7.12 0.56 4.51
CA THR A 35 -7.45 1.83 3.83
C THR A 35 -7.04 3.05 4.65
N GLU A 36 -7.16 3.00 5.98
CA GLU A 36 -6.62 4.06 6.84
C GLU A 36 -5.10 4.20 6.65
N ALA A 37 -4.36 3.09 6.66
CA ALA A 37 -2.92 3.12 6.46
C ALA A 37 -2.53 3.68 5.08
N LEU A 38 -3.28 3.35 4.03
CA LEU A 38 -3.09 3.91 2.68
C LEU A 38 -3.27 5.44 2.65
N TRP A 39 -4.23 5.98 3.41
CA TRP A 39 -4.50 7.42 3.43
C TRP A 39 -3.40 8.15 4.18
N TRP A 40 -2.93 7.57 5.28
CA TRP A 40 -1.79 8.11 6.02
C TRP A 40 -0.49 8.00 5.23
N THR A 41 -0.26 6.92 4.48
CA THR A 41 0.91 6.76 3.60
C THR A 41 1.04 7.95 2.64
N VAL A 42 -0.05 8.31 1.96
CA VAL A 42 -0.07 9.45 1.04
C VAL A 42 0.14 10.77 1.77
N THR A 43 -0.50 10.94 2.94
CA THR A 43 -0.34 12.13 3.77
C THR A 43 1.11 12.31 4.26
N VAL A 44 1.79 11.22 4.62
CA VAL A 44 3.19 11.24 5.06
C VAL A 44 4.11 11.59 3.89
N ASP A 45 3.94 10.94 2.73
CA ASP A 45 4.75 11.21 1.53
C ASP A 45 4.57 12.66 1.05
N ASP A 46 3.33 13.17 0.99
CA ASP A 46 3.04 14.58 0.70
C ASP A 46 3.64 15.51 1.77
N GLY A 47 3.63 15.09 3.04
CA GLY A 47 4.20 15.84 4.16
C GLY A 47 5.72 15.95 4.11
N PHE A 48 6.42 14.92 3.65
CA PHE A 48 7.86 14.99 3.36
C PHE A 48 8.14 15.87 2.14
N GLU A 49 7.38 15.72 1.05
CA GLU A 49 7.50 16.55 -0.15
C GLU A 49 7.36 18.05 0.17
N ALA A 50 6.46 18.41 1.08
CA ALA A 50 6.24 19.81 1.49
C ALA A 50 7.35 20.41 2.38
N ARG A 51 8.25 19.59 2.93
CA ARG A 51 9.31 20.05 3.86
C ARG A 51 10.69 20.10 3.24
N VAL A 52 10.94 19.31 2.20
CA VAL A 52 12.25 19.25 1.56
C VAL A 52 12.54 20.51 0.76
N ALA A 53 13.75 21.06 0.90
CA ALA A 53 14.19 22.20 0.10
C ALA A 53 14.35 21.85 -1.39
N ASN A 54 14.68 20.58 -1.69
CA ASN A 54 14.84 20.09 -3.05
C ASN A 54 13.89 18.90 -3.32
N LEU A 55 12.70 19.23 -3.80
CA LEU A 55 11.67 18.25 -4.16
C LEU A 55 12.15 17.26 -5.24
N GLY A 56 12.97 17.70 -6.19
CA GLY A 56 13.51 16.86 -7.24
C GLY A 56 14.42 15.76 -6.68
N ALA A 57 15.34 16.14 -5.79
CA ALA A 57 16.24 15.20 -5.12
C ALA A 57 15.48 14.20 -4.24
N PHE A 58 14.47 14.67 -3.49
CA PHE A 58 13.61 13.78 -2.69
C PHE A 58 12.90 12.75 -3.57
N ARG A 59 12.23 13.19 -4.65
CA ARG A 59 11.51 12.29 -5.55
C ARG A 59 12.48 11.33 -6.25
N GLN A 60 13.67 11.78 -6.62
CA GLN A 60 14.70 10.92 -7.20
C GLN A 60 15.15 9.84 -6.21
N ALA A 61 15.40 10.20 -4.95
CA ALA A 61 15.76 9.24 -3.90
C ALA A 61 14.63 8.21 -3.69
N ARG A 62 13.39 8.66 -3.54
CA ARG A 62 12.21 7.76 -3.42
C ARG A 62 12.08 6.83 -4.61
N ASN A 63 12.28 7.33 -5.83
CA ASN A 63 12.13 6.55 -7.05
C ASN A 63 13.33 5.62 -7.31
N ALA A 64 14.46 5.80 -6.64
CA ALA A 64 15.62 4.92 -6.72
C ALA A 64 15.58 3.80 -5.64
N ASP A 65 14.91 4.08 -4.52
CA ASP A 65 14.78 3.17 -3.38
C ASP A 65 13.64 2.15 -3.55
N THR A 66 13.88 0.89 -3.19
CA THR A 66 12.86 -0.18 -3.32
C THR A 66 11.66 0.02 -2.40
N ASP A 67 11.89 0.45 -1.16
CA ASP A 67 10.82 0.75 -0.20
C ASP A 67 10.12 2.07 -0.59
N GLY A 68 10.86 3.05 -1.12
CA GLY A 68 10.32 4.29 -1.69
C GLY A 68 9.39 4.07 -2.90
N LYS A 69 9.72 3.11 -3.78
CA LYS A 69 8.83 2.69 -4.88
C LYS A 69 7.54 2.05 -4.38
N THR A 70 7.60 1.28 -3.29
CA THR A 70 6.40 0.73 -2.65
C THR A 70 5.42 1.83 -2.24
N VAL A 71 5.89 2.96 -1.72
CA VAL A 71 5.04 4.12 -1.38
C VAL A 71 4.26 4.64 -2.59
N ARG A 72 4.87 4.62 -3.79
CA ARG A 72 4.20 5.03 -5.03
C ARG A 72 3.11 4.04 -5.45
N GLY A 73 3.37 2.74 -5.32
CA GLY A 73 2.35 1.71 -5.52
C GLY A 73 1.21 1.85 -4.52
N LEU A 74 1.51 2.17 -3.25
CA LEU A 74 0.50 2.43 -2.22
C LEU A 74 -0.35 3.67 -2.56
N ARG A 75 0.26 4.74 -3.10
CA ARG A 75 -0.48 5.90 -3.62
C ARG A 75 -1.42 5.53 -4.76
N TRP A 76 -0.98 4.68 -5.69
CA TRP A 76 -1.85 4.19 -6.75
C TRP A 76 -3.08 3.51 -6.16
N VAL A 77 -2.90 2.50 -5.31
CA VAL A 77 -4.02 1.73 -4.76
C VAL A 77 -4.93 2.58 -3.87
N ARG A 78 -4.38 3.56 -3.14
CA ARG A 78 -5.17 4.58 -2.44
C ARG A 78 -6.13 5.29 -3.40
N ASN A 79 -5.65 5.75 -4.55
CA ASN A 79 -6.49 6.43 -5.54
C ASN A 79 -7.57 5.48 -6.08
N ARG A 80 -7.25 4.21 -6.30
CA ARG A 80 -8.22 3.18 -6.71
C ARG A 80 -9.32 2.99 -5.68
N CYS A 81 -8.95 2.82 -4.41
CA CYS A 81 -9.90 2.66 -3.32
C CYS A 81 -10.78 3.91 -3.16
N GLY A 82 -10.20 5.11 -3.21
CA GLY A 82 -10.92 6.37 -2.99
C GLY A 82 -11.84 6.78 -4.14
N HIS A 83 -11.38 6.65 -5.39
CA HIS A 83 -12.15 7.13 -6.55
C HIS A 83 -13.05 6.06 -7.15
N GLN A 84 -12.75 4.78 -6.96
CA GLN A 84 -13.44 3.69 -7.66
C GLN A 84 -13.98 2.64 -6.71
N ARG A 85 -13.86 2.87 -5.40
CA ARG A 85 -14.36 1.97 -4.34
C ARG A 85 -13.83 0.53 -4.54
N ALA A 86 -12.61 0.42 -5.05
CA ALA A 86 -11.99 -0.86 -5.34
C ALA A 86 -11.65 -1.61 -4.04
N LEU A 87 -12.10 -2.86 -3.92
CA LEU A 87 -11.60 -3.79 -2.91
C LEU A 87 -10.26 -4.34 -3.41
N ALA A 88 -9.17 -3.66 -3.05
CA ALA A 88 -7.87 -3.88 -3.66
C ALA A 88 -7.01 -4.97 -3.00
N ALA A 89 -7.47 -5.55 -1.90
CA ALA A 89 -6.82 -6.65 -1.20
C ALA A 89 -7.85 -7.56 -0.56
N ASP A 90 -7.55 -8.86 -0.49
CA ASP A 90 -8.38 -9.88 0.14
C ASP A 90 -7.54 -11.03 0.72
N TYR A 91 -8.17 -11.90 1.50
CA TYR A 91 -7.59 -13.21 1.79
C TYR A 91 -7.78 -14.06 0.53
N GLY A 92 -6.73 -14.23 -0.26
CA GLY A 92 -6.79 -14.94 -1.55
C GLY A 92 -7.67 -16.19 -1.46
N GLY A 93 -8.82 -16.16 -2.13
CA GLY A 93 -9.91 -17.11 -1.92
C GLY A 93 -11.25 -16.76 -2.56
N GLY A 94 -11.37 -15.66 -3.31
CA GLY A 94 -12.55 -15.33 -4.10
C GLY A 94 -12.51 -15.99 -5.49
N ILE A 95 -13.24 -17.11 -5.66
CA ILE A 95 -13.63 -17.81 -6.91
C ILE A 95 -12.73 -17.53 -8.13
N SER A 96 -11.53 -18.08 -8.13
CA SER A 96 -10.84 -18.50 -9.34
C SER A 96 -10.27 -19.87 -9.04
N TYR A 97 -11.05 -20.91 -9.34
CA TYR A 97 -10.67 -22.31 -9.18
C TYR A 97 -9.49 -22.59 -10.14
N PRO A 98 -8.26 -22.84 -9.68
CA PRO A 98 -7.22 -23.28 -10.59
C PRO A 98 -7.49 -24.73 -10.99
N ARG A 99 -7.33 -25.08 -12.26
CA ARG A 99 -7.40 -26.48 -12.77
C ARG A 99 -6.35 -27.41 -12.11
N SER A 100 -5.41 -26.85 -11.36
CA SER A 100 -4.42 -27.55 -10.55
C SER A 100 -4.24 -26.84 -9.21
N LEU A 101 -4.53 -27.54 -8.10
CA LEU A 101 -4.23 -27.06 -6.76
C LEU A 101 -2.69 -27.06 -6.55
N PRO A 102 -2.08 -25.96 -6.07
CA PRO A 102 -0.70 -26.00 -5.62
C PRO A 102 -0.56 -26.91 -4.39
N LYS A 103 0.53 -27.69 -4.31
CA LYS A 103 0.84 -28.63 -3.21
C LYS A 103 1.00 -28.00 -1.82
N ALA A 104 1.07 -26.68 -1.75
CA ALA A 104 1.05 -25.92 -0.51
C ALA A 104 -0.04 -24.86 -0.63
N PHE A 105 -1.03 -24.89 0.26
CA PHE A 105 -1.92 -23.75 0.41
C PHE A 105 -1.06 -22.55 0.78
N PRO A 106 -1.06 -21.44 0.01
CA PRO A 106 -0.44 -20.22 0.48
C PRO A 106 -1.11 -19.90 1.82
N ALA A 107 -0.29 -19.56 2.82
CA ALA A 107 -0.77 -19.17 4.14
C ALA A 107 -1.94 -18.19 4.01
N TRP A 108 -2.91 -18.29 4.92
CA TRP A 108 -4.05 -17.38 5.02
C TRP A 108 -3.54 -15.94 5.20
N THR A 109 -3.30 -15.24 4.08
CA THR A 109 -2.62 -13.96 4.04
C THR A 109 -3.45 -12.99 3.24
N PHE A 110 -3.64 -11.79 3.80
CA PHE A 110 -4.32 -10.69 3.11
C PHE A 110 -3.37 -10.08 2.08
N ARG A 111 -3.70 -10.19 0.79
CA ARG A 111 -2.81 -9.88 -0.34
C ARG A 111 -3.45 -8.84 -1.25
N TRP A 112 -2.61 -8.06 -1.92
CA TRP A 112 -3.05 -7.16 -2.98
C TRP A 112 -3.53 -7.95 -4.20
N ARG A 113 -4.66 -7.55 -4.77
CA ARG A 113 -5.21 -8.20 -5.96
C ARG A 113 -4.44 -7.79 -7.23
N PRO A 114 -4.34 -8.66 -8.24
CA PRO A 114 -3.84 -8.27 -9.56
C PRO A 114 -4.63 -7.10 -10.16
N VAL A 115 -3.98 -6.24 -10.96
CA VAL A 115 -4.66 -5.10 -11.62
C VAL A 115 -5.86 -5.56 -12.46
N ALA A 116 -5.75 -6.72 -13.12
CA ALA A 116 -6.82 -7.30 -13.93
C ALA A 116 -8.10 -7.64 -13.14
N GLU A 117 -7.99 -7.77 -11.81
CA GLU A 117 -9.12 -8.04 -10.92
C GLU A 117 -9.74 -6.78 -10.31
N LEU A 118 -9.14 -5.62 -10.56
CA LEU A 118 -9.63 -4.34 -10.07
C LEU A 118 -10.55 -3.70 -11.14
N PRO A 119 -11.50 -2.84 -10.72
CA PRO A 119 -12.29 -2.07 -11.67
C PRO A 119 -11.39 -1.31 -12.66
N SER A 120 -11.83 -1.10 -13.89
CA SER A 120 -11.05 -0.26 -14.82
C SER A 120 -11.16 1.22 -14.44
N PRO A 121 -10.06 2.00 -14.46
CA PRO A 121 -10.16 3.44 -14.33
C PRO A 121 -10.94 4.08 -15.49
N PRO A 122 -11.57 5.25 -15.26
CA PRO A 122 -12.02 6.07 -16.37
C PRO A 122 -10.82 6.49 -17.23
N SER A 123 -11.04 6.62 -18.54
CA SER A 123 -10.00 6.91 -19.54
C SER A 123 -9.27 8.24 -19.32
N SER A 124 -9.82 9.15 -18.51
CA SER A 124 -9.22 10.44 -18.16
C SER A 124 -8.13 10.38 -17.08
N VAL A 125 -7.94 9.24 -16.41
CA VAL A 125 -6.95 9.08 -15.35
C VAL A 125 -5.65 8.51 -15.92
N ASN A 126 -4.60 9.33 -15.98
CA ASN A 126 -3.27 8.93 -16.45
C ASN A 126 -2.30 8.67 -15.29
N ASP A 127 -2.49 7.54 -14.59
CA ASP A 127 -1.63 7.13 -13.47
C ASP A 127 -0.67 5.99 -13.85
N LYS A 128 -0.32 5.86 -15.14
CA LYS A 128 0.44 4.69 -15.66
C LYS A 128 1.77 4.43 -14.97
N ALA A 129 2.48 5.50 -14.58
CA ALA A 129 3.72 5.36 -13.84
C ALA A 129 3.49 4.78 -12.44
N LEU A 130 2.42 5.17 -11.74
CA LEU A 130 2.09 4.64 -10.41
C LEU A 130 1.51 3.22 -10.50
N GLU A 131 0.76 2.93 -11.58
CA GLU A 131 0.28 1.58 -11.89
C GLU A 131 1.43 0.60 -12.08
N ALA A 132 2.50 1.00 -12.77
CA ALA A 132 3.69 0.19 -12.94
C ALA A 132 4.34 -0.16 -11.59
N GLU A 133 4.45 0.81 -10.68
CA GLU A 133 4.98 0.58 -9.32
C GLU A 133 4.08 -0.40 -8.54
N TYR A 134 2.75 -0.29 -8.66
CA TYR A 134 1.83 -1.24 -8.05
C TYR A 134 2.02 -2.67 -8.60
N VAL A 135 2.07 -2.82 -9.92
CA VAL A 135 2.24 -4.13 -10.56
C VAL A 135 3.56 -4.77 -10.13
N GLN A 136 4.63 -3.98 -10.07
CA GLN A 136 5.96 -4.49 -9.77
C GLN A 136 6.17 -4.79 -8.28
N HIS A 137 5.62 -3.98 -7.37
CA HIS A 137 5.98 -4.02 -5.96
C HIS A 137 4.85 -4.46 -5.01
N LEU A 138 3.58 -4.42 -5.45
CA LEU A 138 2.44 -4.70 -4.57
C LEU A 138 1.61 -5.89 -5.06
N ALA A 139 1.27 -5.97 -6.35
CA ALA A 139 0.32 -6.97 -6.86
C ALA A 139 0.72 -8.41 -6.45
N GLY A 140 -0.21 -9.13 -5.82
CA GLY A 140 0.00 -10.49 -5.30
C GLY A 140 0.81 -10.58 -4.00
N GLN A 141 1.47 -9.50 -3.56
CA GLN A 141 2.24 -9.47 -2.32
C GLN A 141 1.33 -9.36 -1.10
N PRO A 142 1.76 -9.88 0.07
CA PRO A 142 1.10 -9.61 1.35
C PRO A 142 1.01 -8.11 1.62
N ALA A 143 -0.17 -7.63 1.97
CA ALA A 143 -0.36 -6.21 2.27
C ALA A 143 0.48 -5.76 3.48
N ALA A 144 0.69 -6.64 4.46
CA ALA A 144 1.57 -6.40 5.60
C ALA A 144 3.00 -6.04 5.19
N GLU A 145 3.62 -6.81 4.29
CA GLU A 145 4.99 -6.60 3.86
C GLU A 145 5.18 -5.25 3.15
N THR A 146 4.16 -4.83 2.38
CA THR A 146 4.20 -3.53 1.68
C THR A 146 4.01 -2.34 2.62
N LEU A 147 3.22 -2.48 3.69
CA LEU A 147 3.12 -1.46 4.74
C LEU A 147 4.42 -1.39 5.57
N ASP A 148 5.07 -2.52 5.81
CA ASP A 148 6.38 -2.57 6.47
C ASP A 148 7.46 -1.89 5.63
N ALA A 149 7.44 -2.08 4.31
CA ALA A 149 8.31 -1.36 3.38
C ALA A 149 8.09 0.15 3.46
N ALA A 150 6.84 0.62 3.41
CA ALA A 150 6.56 2.04 3.59
C ALA A 150 7.05 2.59 4.94
N ALA A 151 6.88 1.82 6.02
CA ALA A 151 7.39 2.18 7.35
C ALA A 151 8.92 2.36 7.37
N ARG A 152 9.66 1.43 6.75
CA ARG A 152 11.12 1.53 6.63
C ARG A 152 11.56 2.76 5.83
N TRP A 153 10.89 3.03 4.70
CA TRP A 153 11.15 4.24 3.92
C TRP A 153 10.94 5.52 4.75
N PHE A 154 9.81 5.61 5.45
CA PHE A 154 9.49 6.78 6.27
C PHE A 154 10.45 6.98 7.44
N GLU A 155 10.91 5.90 8.06
CA GLU A 155 11.93 5.97 9.12
C GLU A 155 13.26 6.47 8.56
N ALA A 156 13.70 5.93 7.42
CA ALA A 156 14.93 6.38 6.77
C ALA A 156 14.85 7.87 6.39
N GLU A 157 13.71 8.32 5.88
CA GLU A 157 13.53 9.72 5.51
C GLU A 157 13.47 10.65 6.73
N ARG A 158 12.81 10.22 7.81
CA ARG A 158 12.83 10.94 9.08
C ARG A 158 14.26 11.18 9.56
N GLN A 159 15.11 10.15 9.54
CA GLN A 159 16.51 10.25 9.94
C GLN A 159 17.31 11.20 9.03
N ARG A 160 17.11 11.13 7.70
CA ARG A 160 17.76 12.05 6.74
C ARG A 160 17.41 13.51 6.98
N GLN A 161 16.18 13.79 7.40
CA GLN A 161 15.70 15.14 7.65
C GLN A 161 15.97 15.62 9.09
N GLY A 162 16.57 14.80 9.94
CA GLY A 162 16.90 15.15 11.33
C GLY A 162 15.66 15.34 12.21
N PHE A 163 14.61 14.54 11.97
CA PHE A 163 13.37 14.54 12.74
C PHE A 163 13.30 13.41 13.76
#